data_AF-A0A7Y0JHG8-F1
#
_entry.id   AF-A0A7Y0JHG8-F1
#
_cell.length_a   1.000
_cell.length_b   1.000
_cell.length_c   1.000
_cell.angle_alpha   90.00
_cell.angle_beta   90.00
_cell.angle_gamma   90.00
#
_symmetry.space_group_name_H-M   'P 1'
#
loop_
_entity.id
_entity.type
_entity.pdbx_description
1 polymer ?
#
loop_
_entity_poly.entity_id
_entity_poly.type
_entity_poly.pdbx_seq_one_letter_code
_entity_poly.pdbx_strand_id
1 'polypeptide(L)'
;MATKAGHELDTAERNAMPDSEYAFPRLRKEPLSDARHVRNAIARFDQVKDATDSERDEAFRRIQKAAARFGVHVSESRWQELGKPGKGMRSSGKPERGSSARTGKSKAELYAEARRRGIAGRSAMTKDELLKALG
;
A
#
# COMPACT_ATOMS: atom_id res chain seq x y z
N MET A 1 19.66 -30.25 -0.54
CA MET A 1 19.63 -28.93 0.15
C MET A 1 18.53 -28.11 -0.49
N ALA A 2 17.42 -27.90 0.22
CA ALA A 2 16.26 -27.21 -0.33
C ALA A 2 16.50 -25.69 -0.30
N THR A 3 16.45 -25.05 -1.46
CA THR A 3 16.47 -23.60 -1.62
C THR A 3 15.16 -23.05 -1.05
N LYS A 4 15.20 -22.47 0.16
CA LYS A 4 14.01 -21.85 0.79
C LYS A 4 13.68 -20.55 0.03
N ALA A 5 12.97 -20.70 -1.08
CA ALA A 5 12.21 -19.64 -1.71
C ALA A 5 11.02 -19.34 -0.80
N GLY A 6 11.24 -18.52 0.24
CA GLY A 6 10.23 -18.24 1.25
C GLY A 6 10.52 -16.91 1.90
N HIS A 7 9.80 -15.90 1.44
CA HIS A 7 9.93 -14.48 1.78
C HIS A 7 9.32 -14.14 3.16
N GLU A 8 9.11 -15.17 3.98
CA GLU A 8 8.42 -15.18 5.26
C GLU A 8 9.31 -15.93 6.25
N LEU A 9 9.57 -15.30 7.40
CA LEU A 9 10.17 -15.98 8.55
C LEU A 9 9.26 -17.13 8.96
N ASP A 10 9.85 -18.31 9.17
CA ASP A 10 9.13 -19.45 9.69
C ASP A 10 8.54 -19.13 11.08
N THR A 11 7.47 -19.81 11.48
CA THR A 11 6.83 -19.54 12.78
C THR A 11 7.81 -19.74 13.94
N ALA A 12 8.73 -20.70 13.81
CA ALA A 12 9.79 -20.93 14.79
C ALA A 12 10.79 -19.77 14.87
N GLU A 13 11.21 -19.22 13.72
CA GLU A 13 12.12 -18.07 13.65
C GLU A 13 11.44 -16.83 14.26
N ARG A 14 10.16 -16.61 13.94
CA ARG A 14 9.35 -15.52 14.50
C ARG A 14 9.18 -15.63 16.02
N ASN A 15 9.03 -16.84 16.57
CA ASN A 15 8.87 -17.06 18.00
C ASN A 15 10.18 -16.91 18.78
N ALA A 16 11.32 -17.25 18.16
CA ALA A 16 12.64 -17.09 18.76
C ALA A 16 13.16 -15.65 18.75
N MET A 17 12.58 -14.77 17.92
CA MET A 17 13.01 -13.38 17.82
C MET A 17 12.69 -12.58 19.09
N PRO A 18 13.65 -11.76 19.54
CA PRO A 18 13.42 -10.85 20.65
C PRO A 18 12.41 -9.78 20.24
N ASP A 19 11.67 -9.29 21.22
CA ASP A 19 10.70 -8.21 21.09
C ASP A 19 11.30 -6.94 20.46
N SER A 20 12.61 -6.74 20.59
CA SER A 20 13.38 -5.64 19.98
C SER A 20 13.46 -5.69 18.45
N GLU A 21 13.17 -6.83 17.83
CA GLU A 21 13.13 -7.01 16.37
C GLU A 21 11.77 -6.63 15.75
N TYR A 22 10.78 -6.25 16.54
CA TYR A 22 9.47 -5.81 16.05
C TYR A 22 9.33 -4.30 16.18
N ALA A 23 8.67 -3.67 15.21
CA ALA A 23 8.30 -2.26 15.34
C ALA A 23 7.27 -2.08 16.47
N PHE A 24 6.33 -3.03 16.60
CA PHE A 24 5.34 -3.09 17.67
C PHE A 24 5.53 -4.35 18.51
N PRO A 25 6.42 -4.35 19.53
CA PRO A 25 6.75 -5.54 20.31
C PRO A 25 5.56 -6.19 20.99
N ARG A 26 4.71 -5.38 21.66
CA ARG A 26 3.49 -5.87 22.33
C ARG A 26 2.53 -6.59 21.38
N LEU A 27 2.47 -6.14 20.13
CA LEU A 27 1.60 -6.73 19.11
C LEU A 27 2.31 -7.82 18.29
N ARG A 28 3.63 -7.97 18.45
CA ARG A 28 4.54 -8.74 17.57
C ARG A 28 4.24 -8.49 16.08
N LYS A 29 3.95 -7.24 15.74
CA LYS A 29 3.64 -6.78 14.37
C LYS A 29 4.83 -6.05 13.77
N GLU A 30 4.92 -6.10 12.44
CA GLU A 30 5.97 -5.45 11.65
C GLU A 30 7.37 -5.86 12.10
N PRO A 31 7.80 -7.11 11.80
CA PRO A 31 9.19 -7.52 12.01
C PRO A 31 10.14 -6.59 11.25
N LEU A 32 11.35 -6.39 11.78
CA LEU A 32 12.37 -5.46 11.25
C LEU A 32 13.69 -6.16 10.94
N SER A 33 13.66 -7.47 10.65
CA SER A 33 14.85 -8.32 10.53
C SER A 33 15.64 -8.16 9.24
N ASP A 34 15.05 -7.55 8.22
CA ASP A 34 15.75 -7.24 6.96
C ASP A 34 15.17 -6.00 6.25
N ALA A 35 15.83 -5.58 5.18
CA ALA A 35 15.45 -4.40 4.39
C ALA A 35 14.02 -4.47 3.82
N ARG A 36 13.53 -5.65 3.45
CA ARG A 36 12.18 -5.83 2.87
C ARG A 36 11.13 -5.73 3.97
N HIS A 37 11.40 -6.35 5.12
CA HIS A 37 10.60 -6.23 6.33
C HIS A 37 10.47 -4.76 6.77
N VAL A 38 11.57 -4.00 6.78
CA VAL A 38 11.54 -2.56 7.09
C VAL A 38 10.70 -1.76 6.10
N ARG A 39 10.82 -2.01 4.78
CA ARG A 39 9.99 -1.34 3.76
C ARG A 39 8.51 -1.67 3.90
N ASN A 40 8.18 -2.93 4.21
CA ASN A 40 6.80 -3.35 4.47
C ASN A 40 6.23 -2.67 5.73
N ALA A 41 7.03 -2.59 6.79
CA ALA A 41 6.67 -1.92 8.04
C ALA A 41 6.35 -0.43 7.83
N ILE A 42 7.15 0.25 7.01
CA ILE A 42 6.89 1.64 6.60
C ILE A 42 5.57 1.74 5.83
N ALA A 43 5.37 0.88 4.84
CA ALA A 43 4.21 0.92 3.94
C ALA A 43 2.88 0.58 4.65
N ARG A 44 2.91 -0.20 5.73
CA ARG A 44 1.73 -0.67 6.46
C ARG A 44 1.59 -0.07 7.85
N PHE A 45 2.42 0.91 8.19
CA PHE A 45 2.48 1.52 9.51
C PHE A 45 1.11 2.03 10.01
N ASP A 46 0.27 2.55 9.11
CA ASP A 46 -1.07 3.07 9.39
C ASP A 46 -2.13 1.97 9.59
N GLN A 47 -1.84 0.73 9.18
CA GLN A 47 -2.74 -0.42 9.29
C GLN A 47 -2.76 -1.02 10.69
N VAL A 48 -1.73 -0.78 11.50
CA VAL A 48 -1.68 -1.21 12.90
C VAL A 48 -2.63 -0.32 13.72
N LYS A 49 -3.87 -0.77 13.96
CA LYS A 49 -4.90 0.03 14.66
C LYS A 49 -4.80 -0.03 16.19
N ASP A 50 -4.20 -1.08 16.74
CA ASP A 50 -4.18 -1.36 18.18
C ASP A 50 -3.01 -0.68 18.92
N ALA A 51 -2.31 0.24 18.27
CA ALA A 51 -1.16 0.95 18.81
C ALA A 51 -1.52 2.39 19.21
N THR A 52 -1.12 2.76 20.41
CA THR A 52 -1.18 4.13 20.94
C THR A 52 -0.19 5.05 20.21
N ASP A 53 -0.39 6.35 20.28
CA ASP A 53 0.51 7.32 19.64
C ASP A 53 1.95 7.24 20.18
N SER A 54 2.11 6.92 21.47
CA SER A 54 3.42 6.66 22.09
C SER A 54 4.10 5.42 21.51
N GLU A 55 3.33 4.32 21.35
CA GLU A 55 3.84 3.10 20.71
C GLU A 55 4.19 3.33 19.24
N ARG A 56 3.45 4.17 18.52
CA ARG A 56 3.76 4.55 17.14
C ARG A 56 5.05 5.37 17.06
N ASP A 57 5.24 6.32 17.96
CA ASP A 57 6.49 7.09 18.00
C ASP A 57 7.70 6.19 18.29
N GLU A 58 7.57 5.26 19.22
CA GLU A 58 8.62 4.30 19.53
C GLU A 58 8.87 3.32 18.37
N ALA A 59 7.81 2.81 17.74
CA ALA A 59 7.89 1.96 16.55
C ALA A 59 8.62 2.66 15.40
N PHE A 60 8.35 3.94 15.19
CA PHE A 60 9.01 4.73 14.17
C PHE A 60 10.52 4.88 14.41
N ARG A 61 10.93 5.10 15.67
CA ARG A 61 12.36 5.12 16.04
C ARG A 61 13.03 3.77 15.77
N ARG A 62 12.35 2.65 16.06
CA ARG A 62 12.85 1.30 15.75
C ARG A 62 12.99 1.10 14.24
N ILE A 63 12.01 1.52 13.46
CA ILE A 63 12.03 1.46 11.99
C ILE A 63 13.21 2.27 11.44
N GLN A 64 13.44 3.50 11.90
CA GLN A 64 14.58 4.31 11.46
C GLN A 64 15.92 3.63 11.76
N LYS A 65 16.07 3.07 12.97
CA LYS A 65 17.29 2.33 13.35
C LYS A 65 17.50 1.10 12.47
N ALA A 66 16.45 0.33 12.19
CA ALA A 66 16.53 -0.82 11.30
C ALA A 66 16.82 -0.39 9.85
N ALA A 67 16.18 0.68 9.39
CA ALA A 67 16.40 1.24 8.06
C ALA A 67 17.86 1.65 7.85
N ALA A 68 18.47 2.32 8.83
CA ALA A 68 19.89 2.65 8.81
C ALA A 68 20.79 1.40 8.77
N ARG A 69 20.44 0.34 9.53
CA ARG A 69 21.19 -0.94 9.54
C ARG A 69 21.11 -1.66 8.19
N PHE A 70 19.97 -1.62 7.51
CA PHE A 70 19.70 -2.39 6.29
C PHE A 70 19.79 -1.55 5.00
N GLY A 71 20.19 -0.28 5.08
CA GLY A 71 20.33 0.60 3.92
C GLY A 71 18.99 0.98 3.26
N VAL A 72 17.91 1.07 4.04
CA VAL A 72 16.60 1.55 3.56
C VAL A 72 16.53 3.06 3.79
N HIS A 73 16.18 3.81 2.74
CA HIS A 73 15.97 5.25 2.85
C HIS A 73 14.59 5.51 3.47
N VAL A 74 14.56 6.26 4.58
CA VAL A 74 13.35 6.85 5.17
C VAL A 74 13.50 8.37 5.11
N SER A 75 12.60 9.03 4.41
CA SER A 75 12.60 10.49 4.20
C SER A 75 11.76 11.25 5.23
N GLU A 76 10.87 10.53 5.89
CA GLU A 76 9.89 10.98 6.84
C GLU A 76 10.56 11.30 8.16
N SER A 77 10.12 12.38 8.80
CA SER A 77 10.70 12.86 10.07
C SER A 77 9.88 12.43 11.29
N ARG A 78 8.63 12.01 11.09
CA ARG A 78 7.72 11.59 12.15
C ARG A 78 6.81 10.45 11.69
N TRP A 79 6.30 9.67 12.63
CA TRP A 79 5.45 8.52 12.32
C TRP A 79 4.14 8.91 11.60
N GLN A 80 3.62 10.12 11.83
CA GLN A 80 2.41 10.62 11.17
C GLN A 80 2.61 10.90 9.67
N GLU A 81 3.84 10.93 9.20
CA GLU A 81 4.17 11.05 7.77
C GLU A 81 4.24 9.67 7.09
N LEU A 82 4.43 8.59 7.85
CA LEU A 82 4.38 7.22 7.32
C LEU A 82 2.96 6.82 6.93
N GLY A 83 2.84 6.03 5.86
CA GLY A 83 1.58 5.43 5.41
C GLY A 83 0.56 6.40 4.81
N LYS A 84 0.81 7.72 4.84
CA LYS A 84 0.02 8.66 4.06
C LYS A 84 0.40 8.47 2.59
N PRO A 85 -0.57 8.24 1.68
CA PRO A 85 -0.27 8.40 0.26
C PRO A 85 0.26 9.83 0.12
N GLY A 86 1.52 9.96 -0.28
CA GLY A 86 2.18 11.26 -0.37
C GLY A 86 1.25 12.22 -1.11
N LYS A 87 1.17 13.48 -0.66
CA LYS A 87 0.33 14.52 -1.27
C LYS A 87 0.71 14.83 -2.75
N GLY A 88 1.67 14.09 -3.32
CA GLY A 88 2.03 14.07 -4.74
C GLY A 88 1.62 12.81 -5.52
N MET A 89 1.24 11.70 -4.87
CA MET A 89 0.59 10.58 -5.53
C MET A 89 -0.90 10.64 -5.18
N ARG A 90 -1.60 11.54 -5.88
CA ARG A 90 -3.05 11.52 -5.95
C ARG A 90 -3.44 10.08 -6.26
N SER A 91 -4.13 9.40 -5.34
CA SER A 91 -5.05 8.36 -5.74
C SER A 91 -6.20 9.06 -6.49
N SER A 92 -5.91 9.57 -7.69
CA SER A 92 -6.92 9.73 -8.70
C SER A 92 -7.42 8.31 -8.97
N GLY A 93 -8.60 8.02 -8.42
CA GLY A 93 -9.43 6.83 -8.60
C GLY A 93 -8.75 5.59 -9.15
N LYS A 94 -8.65 4.55 -8.33
CA LYS A 94 -8.45 3.16 -8.74
C LYS A 94 -9.04 2.89 -10.14
N PRO A 95 -8.24 2.57 -11.18
CA PRO A 95 -8.67 1.73 -12.26
C PRO A 95 -7.93 0.40 -12.08
N GLU A 96 -8.53 -0.50 -11.31
CA GLU A 96 -8.17 -1.90 -11.42
C GLU A 96 -8.66 -2.40 -12.78
N ARG A 97 -7.69 -2.86 -13.59
CA ARG A 97 -7.79 -3.76 -14.75
C ARG A 97 -8.39 -3.19 -16.05
N GLY A 98 -7.51 -3.03 -17.03
CA GLY A 98 -7.88 -2.94 -18.44
C GLY A 98 -6.90 -2.11 -19.26
N SER A 99 -5.84 -2.77 -19.71
CA SER A 99 -4.86 -2.30 -20.71
C SER A 99 -5.50 -1.58 -21.90
N SER A 100 -4.87 -0.51 -22.39
CA SER A 100 -4.42 -0.40 -23.81
C SER A 100 -4.13 1.05 -24.18
N ALA A 101 -2.92 1.27 -24.68
CA ALA A 101 -2.48 2.51 -25.31
C ALA A 101 -3.26 2.77 -26.61
N ARG A 102 -3.87 3.97 -26.70
CA ARG A 102 -4.11 4.83 -27.88
C ARG A 102 -5.29 5.77 -27.58
N THR A 103 -5.11 7.04 -27.90
CA THR A 103 -6.09 8.14 -27.91
C THR A 103 -7.56 7.70 -27.84
N GLY A 104 -8.19 7.82 -26.68
CA GLY A 104 -9.60 7.49 -26.50
C GLY A 104 -10.11 7.93 -25.13
N LYS A 105 -11.30 8.54 -25.10
CA LYS A 105 -11.97 9.05 -23.90
C LYS A 105 -12.01 8.00 -22.79
N SER A 106 -11.74 8.41 -21.55
CA SER A 106 -11.75 7.54 -20.37
C SER A 106 -13.16 7.00 -20.06
N LYS A 107 -13.26 5.87 -19.32
CA LYS A 107 -14.57 5.31 -18.91
C LYS A 107 -15.43 6.35 -18.18
N ALA A 108 -14.82 7.20 -17.35
CA ALA A 108 -15.51 8.28 -16.65
C ALA A 108 -16.07 9.36 -17.59
N GLU A 109 -15.33 9.76 -18.62
CA GLU A 109 -15.80 10.71 -19.63
C GLU A 109 -16.95 10.12 -20.46
N LEU A 110 -16.86 8.84 -20.80
CA LEU A 110 -17.92 8.11 -21.49
C LEU A 110 -19.19 8.00 -20.61
N TYR A 111 -19.05 7.77 -19.30
CA TYR A 111 -20.18 7.85 -18.38
C TYR A 111 -20.82 9.23 -18.32
N ALA A 112 -19.99 10.28 -18.23
CA ALA A 112 -20.47 11.65 -18.16
C ALA A 112 -21.20 12.03 -19.46
N GLU A 113 -20.69 11.59 -20.61
CA GLU A 113 -21.32 11.85 -21.90
C GLU A 113 -22.59 11.00 -22.11
N ALA A 114 -22.60 9.73 -21.70
CA ALA A 114 -23.79 8.88 -21.74
C ALA A 114 -24.91 9.42 -20.84
N ARG A 115 -24.55 10.00 -19.69
CA ARG A 115 -25.47 10.72 -18.80
C ARG A 115 -26.04 11.97 -19.48
N ARG A 116 -25.20 12.77 -20.14
CA ARG A 116 -25.65 13.97 -20.89
C ARG A 116 -26.61 13.60 -22.03
N ARG A 117 -26.42 12.46 -22.69
CA ARG A 117 -27.28 11.97 -23.78
C ARG A 117 -28.47 11.13 -23.32
N GLY A 118 -28.65 10.93 -22.01
CA GLY A 118 -29.82 10.22 -21.47
C GLY A 118 -29.85 8.71 -21.76
N ILE A 119 -28.72 8.08 -22.08
CA ILE A 119 -28.66 6.65 -22.43
C ILE A 119 -29.10 5.82 -21.21
N ALA A 120 -30.10 4.95 -21.36
CA ALA A 120 -30.58 4.08 -20.29
C ALA A 120 -29.61 2.90 -20.08
N GLY A 121 -29.50 2.39 -18.84
CA GLY A 121 -28.61 1.25 -18.55
C GLY A 121 -27.11 1.56 -18.54
N ARG A 122 -26.71 2.84 -18.68
CA ARG A 122 -25.27 3.23 -18.70
C ARG A 122 -24.45 2.66 -17.54
N SER A 123 -25.03 2.53 -16.35
CA SER A 123 -24.39 2.00 -15.14
C SER A 123 -23.95 0.55 -15.26
N ALA A 124 -24.60 -0.26 -16.10
CA ALA A 124 -24.24 -1.65 -16.35
C ALA A 124 -23.23 -1.81 -17.51
N MET A 125 -23.01 -0.76 -18.31
CA MET A 125 -22.18 -0.82 -19.52
C MET A 125 -20.67 -0.78 -19.21
N THR A 126 -19.91 -1.59 -19.93
CA THR A 126 -18.45 -1.58 -20.00
C THR A 126 -17.94 -0.38 -20.81
N LYS A 127 -16.61 -0.15 -20.81
CA LYS A 127 -16.02 0.99 -21.53
C LYS A 127 -16.32 0.91 -23.04
N ASP A 128 -16.26 -0.28 -23.62
CA ASP A 128 -16.59 -0.53 -25.02
C ASP A 128 -18.07 -0.35 -25.33
N GLU A 129 -18.96 -0.79 -24.45
CA GLU A 129 -20.40 -0.59 -24.61
C GLU A 129 -20.77 0.91 -24.51
N LEU A 130 -20.12 1.66 -23.62
CA LEU A 130 -20.30 3.11 -23.56
C LEU A 130 -19.74 3.82 -24.80
N LEU A 131 -18.62 3.35 -25.38
CA LEU A 131 -18.10 3.87 -26.64
C LEU A 131 -19.09 3.64 -27.79
N LYS A 132 -19.64 2.42 -27.91
CA LYS A 132 -20.64 2.05 -28.92
C LYS A 132 -22.01 2.72 -28.72
N ALA A 133 -22.30 3.19 -27.51
CA ALA A 133 -23.54 3.93 -27.25
C ALA A 133 -23.38 5.45 -27.52
N LEU A 134 -22.15 5.94 -27.61
CA LEU A 134 -21.81 7.36 -27.80
C LEU A 134 -21.35 7.72 -29.22
N GLY A 135 -21.01 6.73 -30.02
CA GLY A 135 -20.72 6.80 -31.46
C GLY A 135 -21.08 5.47 -32.12
#